data_AF-A0A4Z0N5R9-F1
#
_entry.id   AF-A0A4Z0N5R9-F1
#
_cell.length_a   1.000
_cell.length_b   1.000
_cell.length_c   1.000
_cell.angle_alpha   90.00
_cell.angle_beta   90.00
_cell.angle_gamma   90.00
#
_symmetry.space_group_name_H-M   'P 1'
#
loop_
_entity.id
_entity.type
_entity.pdbx_description
1 polymer ?
#
loop_
_entity_poly.entity_id
_entity_poly.type
_entity_poly.pdbx_seq_one_letter_code
_entity_poly.pdbx_strand_id
1 'polypeptide(L)'
;MRTFVVEALQHSDILDAFRAYMEVEVLARTAQRLQGPHAEHRATAAVAILIGLVFSRYIVELPSMVALARTGVHELLSGPIRQAVAPGSPTRGALRPDHR
;
A
#
# COMPACT_ATOMS: atom_id res chain seq x y z
N MET A 1 -3.19 18.61 6.43
CA MET A 1 -2.67 17.37 5.82
C MET A 1 -2.39 17.54 4.31
N ARG A 2 -3.32 18.15 3.53
CA ARG A 2 -3.12 18.48 2.10
C ARG A 2 -1.84 19.29 1.81
N THR A 3 -1.59 20.35 2.57
CA THR A 3 -0.42 21.23 2.40
C THR A 3 0.90 20.47 2.57
N PHE A 4 0.98 19.58 3.57
CA PHE A 4 2.18 18.83 3.90
C PHE A 4 2.60 17.87 2.78
N VAL A 5 1.66 17.19 2.12
CA VAL A 5 1.98 16.24 1.05
C VAL A 5 2.37 16.96 -0.24
N VAL A 6 1.72 18.09 -0.55
CA VAL A 6 2.04 18.89 -1.73
C VAL A 6 3.38 19.63 -1.56
N GLU A 7 3.67 20.16 -0.37
CA GLU A 7 4.97 20.76 -0.05
C GLU A 7 6.10 19.73 0.00
N ALA A 8 5.83 18.53 0.54
CA ALA A 8 6.80 17.44 0.50
C ALA A 8 7.16 17.10 -0.95
N LEU A 9 6.17 17.00 -1.86
CA LEU A 9 6.43 16.75 -3.28
C LEU A 9 7.31 17.81 -3.97
N GLN A 10 7.43 19.01 -3.39
CA GLN A 10 8.27 20.10 -3.89
C GLN A 10 9.66 20.17 -3.24
N HIS A 11 9.90 19.41 -2.17
CA HIS A 11 11.14 19.41 -1.39
C HIS A 11 11.66 17.98 -1.24
N SER A 12 12.71 17.65 -1.99
CA SER A 12 13.22 16.27 -2.12
C SER A 12 13.66 15.65 -0.79
N ASP A 13 14.19 16.45 0.12
CA ASP A 13 14.58 16.06 1.48
C ASP A 13 13.37 15.62 2.33
N ILE A 14 12.24 16.31 2.23
CA ILE A 14 10.99 15.93 2.91
C ILE A 14 10.44 14.63 2.34
N LEU A 15 10.49 14.45 1.02
CA LEU A 15 10.08 13.20 0.37
C LEU A 15 10.95 12.01 0.79
N ASP A 16 12.26 12.20 0.90
CA ASP A 16 13.17 11.15 1.31
C ASP A 16 12.94 10.74 2.77
N ALA A 17 12.73 11.71 3.67
CA ALA A 17 12.34 11.46 5.04
C ALA A 17 11.00 10.72 5.14
N PHE A 18 10.01 11.13 4.33
CA PHE A 18 8.71 10.45 4.26
C PHE A 18 8.84 9.02 3.73
N ARG A 19 9.66 8.79 2.70
CA ARG A 19 9.92 7.44 2.17
C ARG A 19 10.57 6.55 3.22
N ALA A 20 11.60 7.05 3.92
CA ALA A 20 12.27 6.32 4.99
C ALA A 20 11.30 5.95 6.13
N TYR A 21 10.42 6.88 6.51
CA TYR A 21 9.35 6.62 7.47
C TYR A 21 8.38 5.53 6.97
N MET A 22 7.92 5.61 5.72
CA MET A 22 7.01 4.63 5.14
C MET A 22 7.60 3.22 5.11
N GLU A 23 8.87 3.07 4.76
CA GLU A 23 9.56 1.78 4.75
C GLU A 23 9.66 1.16 6.15
N VAL A 24 10.10 1.94 7.14
CA VAL A 24 10.37 1.40 8.49
C VAL A 24 9.08 1.27 9.29
N GLU A 25 8.31 2.34 9.38
CA GLU A 25 7.21 2.44 10.34
C GLU A 25 5.89 1.89 9.81
N VAL A 26 5.69 1.94 8.49
CA VAL A 26 4.47 1.43 7.87
C VAL A 26 4.69 0.03 7.33
N LEU A 27 5.65 -0.17 6.44
CA LEU A 27 5.86 -1.46 5.78
C LEU A 27 6.42 -2.52 6.74
N ALA A 28 7.58 -2.29 7.35
CA ALA A 28 8.21 -3.30 8.21
C ALA A 28 7.34 -3.66 9.42
N ARG A 29 6.70 -2.67 10.07
CA ARG A 29 5.77 -2.95 11.19
C ARG A 29 4.47 -3.63 10.76
N THR A 30 4.02 -3.43 9.53
CA THR A 30 2.87 -4.17 8.98
C THR A 30 3.26 -5.61 8.68
N ALA A 31 4.43 -5.83 8.06
CA ALA A 31 4.96 -7.16 7.79
C ALA A 31 5.15 -7.98 9.09
N GLN A 32 5.70 -7.37 10.14
CA GLN A 32 5.82 -7.98 11.47
C GLN A 32 4.48 -8.43 12.05
N ARG A 33 3.41 -7.70 11.80
CA ARG A 33 2.05 -8.07 12.25
C ARG A 33 1.41 -9.14 11.39
N LEU A 34 1.68 -9.16 10.09
CA LEU A 34 1.02 -10.06 9.14
C LEU A 34 1.46 -11.51 9.26
N GLN A 35 2.67 -11.77 9.79
CA GLN A 35 3.30 -13.08 10.07
C GLN A 35 3.19 -14.11 8.90
N GLY A 36 3.98 -15.19 8.96
CA GLY A 36 3.93 -16.25 7.93
C GLY A 36 4.56 -15.88 6.58
N PRO A 37 4.39 -16.72 5.54
CA PRO A 37 5.13 -16.62 4.28
C PRO A 37 4.91 -15.28 3.58
N HIS A 38 5.99 -14.75 3.01
CA HIS A 38 5.98 -13.54 2.18
C HIS A 38 5.30 -12.32 2.86
N ALA A 39 5.39 -12.20 4.19
CA ALA A 39 4.72 -11.15 4.97
C ALA A 39 5.07 -9.73 4.50
N GLU A 40 6.32 -9.48 4.10
CA GLU A 40 6.73 -8.20 3.52
C GLU A 40 6.01 -7.90 2.19
N HIS A 41 5.96 -8.86 1.27
CA HIS A 41 5.26 -8.68 -0.01
C HIS A 41 3.76 -8.41 0.19
N ARG A 42 3.15 -9.12 1.14
CA ARG A 42 1.74 -8.91 1.54
C ARG A 42 1.52 -7.52 2.16
N ALA A 43 2.43 -7.08 3.03
CA ALA A 43 2.42 -5.74 3.60
C ALA A 43 2.54 -4.67 2.52
N THR A 44 3.49 -4.84 1.58
CA THR A 44 3.68 -3.93 0.45
C THR A 44 2.43 -3.83 -0.42
N ALA A 45 1.79 -4.96 -0.75
CA ALA A 45 0.55 -4.96 -1.52
C ALA A 45 -0.59 -4.22 -0.80
N ALA A 46 -0.77 -4.47 0.51
CA ALA A 46 -1.80 -3.81 1.30
C ALA A 46 -1.55 -2.29 1.40
N VAL A 47 -0.30 -1.89 1.66
CA VAL A 47 0.09 -0.48 1.75
C VAL A 47 -0.06 0.23 0.40
N ALA A 48 0.29 -0.41 -0.72
CA ALA A 48 0.09 0.16 -2.05
C ALA A 48 -1.39 0.45 -2.35
N ILE A 49 -2.30 -0.45 -1.96
CA ILE A 49 -3.75 -0.23 -2.09
C ILE A 49 -4.19 1.00 -1.29
N LEU A 50 -3.72 1.13 -0.03
CA LEU A 50 -4.05 2.28 0.83
C LEU A 50 -3.48 3.59 0.28
N ILE A 51 -2.23 3.59 -0.22
CA ILE A 51 -1.61 4.75 -0.87
C ILE A 51 -2.42 5.15 -2.11
N GLY A 52 -2.83 4.18 -2.93
CA GLY A 52 -3.68 4.42 -4.11
C GLY A 52 -5.00 5.11 -3.75
N LEU A 53 -5.66 4.69 -2.66
CA LEU A 53 -6.83 5.39 -2.14
C LEU A 53 -6.48 6.82 -1.70
N VAL A 54 -5.42 6.98 -0.91
CA VAL A 54 -5.05 8.30 -0.38
C VAL A 54 -4.74 9.28 -1.50
N PHE A 55 -3.97 8.83 -2.48
CA PHE A 55 -3.60 9.61 -3.65
C PHE A 55 -4.82 9.99 -4.48
N SER A 56 -5.65 9.01 -4.86
CA SER A 56 -6.81 9.25 -5.72
C SER A 56 -7.90 10.08 -5.05
N ARG A 57 -8.15 9.91 -3.74
CA ARG A 57 -9.25 10.56 -3.02
C ARG A 57 -8.87 11.91 -2.41
N TYR A 58 -7.66 12.08 -1.89
CA TYR A 58 -7.28 13.26 -1.09
C TYR A 58 -6.19 14.13 -1.71
N ILE A 59 -5.40 13.59 -2.65
CA ILE A 59 -4.32 14.35 -3.32
C ILE A 59 -4.80 14.83 -4.68
N VAL A 60 -5.16 13.89 -5.56
CA VAL A 60 -5.68 14.18 -6.90
C VAL A 60 -7.15 14.60 -6.87
N GLU A 61 -7.89 14.22 -5.83
CA GLU A 61 -9.31 14.53 -5.65
C GLU A 61 -10.16 14.09 -6.86
N LEU A 62 -9.95 12.86 -7.34
CA LEU A 62 -10.74 12.32 -8.45
C LEU A 62 -12.24 12.39 -8.12
N PRO A 63 -13.10 13.00 -8.97
CA PRO A 63 -14.51 13.23 -8.62
C PRO A 63 -15.26 11.96 -8.22
N SER A 64 -15.03 10.85 -8.93
CA SER A 64 -15.60 9.54 -8.60
C SER A 64 -15.17 9.01 -7.24
N MET A 65 -13.94 9.30 -6.82
CA MET A 65 -13.39 8.86 -5.54
C MET A 65 -13.80 9.76 -4.39
N VAL A 66 -13.96 11.06 -4.61
CA VAL A 66 -14.45 12.01 -3.60
C VAL A 66 -15.93 11.78 -3.31
N ALA A 67 -16.73 11.49 -4.33
CA ALA A 67 -18.18 11.26 -4.22
C ALA A 67 -18.56 9.99 -3.43
N LEU A 68 -17.65 9.02 -3.30
CA LEU A 68 -17.91 7.79 -2.53
C LEU A 68 -18.16 8.12 -1.06
N ALA A 69 -19.27 7.61 -0.51
CA ALA A 69 -19.49 7.59 0.93
C ALA A 69 -18.46 6.69 1.64
N ARG A 70 -18.28 6.87 2.96
CA ARG A 70 -17.34 6.06 3.76
C ARG A 70 -17.63 4.56 3.64
N THR A 71 -18.91 4.17 3.61
CA THR A 71 -19.34 2.78 3.42
C THR A 71 -18.90 2.24 2.06
N GLY A 72 -19.07 3.03 0.99
CA GLY A 72 -18.61 2.66 -0.35
C GLY A 72 -17.09 2.51 -0.45
N VAL A 73 -16.32 3.33 0.27
CA VAL A 73 -14.85 3.15 0.38
C VAL A 73 -14.50 1.84 1.08
N HIS A 74 -15.20 1.51 2.17
CA HIS A 74 -14.97 0.26 2.89
C HIS A 74 -15.29 -0.95 2.01
N GLU A 75 -16.42 -0.94 1.31
CA GLU A 75 -16.81 -2.00 0.37
C GLU A 75 -15.75 -2.19 -0.72
N LEU A 76 -15.34 -1.08 -1.36
CA LEU A 76 -14.31 -1.07 -2.40
C LEU A 76 -12.99 -1.69 -1.95
N LEU A 77 -12.55 -1.41 -0.71
CA LEU A 77 -11.25 -1.87 -0.21
C LEU A 77 -11.28 -3.24 0.48
N SER A 78 -12.43 -3.67 0.99
CA SER A 78 -12.53 -4.86 1.85
C SER A 78 -12.00 -6.14 1.20
N GLY A 79 -12.33 -6.37 -0.08
CA GLY A 79 -11.84 -7.51 -0.86
C GLY A 79 -10.35 -7.43 -1.15
N PRO A 80 -9.87 -6.38 -1.86
CA PRO A 80 -8.46 -6.23 -2.20
C PRO A 80 -7.52 -6.26 -0.99
N ILE A 81 -7.88 -5.59 0.11
CA ILE A 81 -7.09 -5.62 1.34
C ILE A 81 -7.06 -7.03 1.92
N ARG A 82 -8.21 -7.71 2.02
CA ARG A 82 -8.27 -9.08 2.55
C ARG A 82 -7.40 -10.03 1.73
N GLN A 83 -7.41 -9.90 0.41
CA GLN A 83 -6.57 -10.70 -0.47
C GLN A 83 -5.08 -10.38 -0.27
N ALA A 84 -4.72 -9.10 -0.19
CA ALA A 84 -3.34 -8.68 0.02
C ALA A 84 -2.77 -9.18 1.36
N VAL A 85 -3.59 -9.20 2.42
CA VAL A 85 -3.17 -9.67 3.74
C VAL A 85 -3.42 -11.15 3.98
N ALA A 86 -4.02 -11.90 3.05
CA ALA A 86 -4.18 -13.33 3.22
C ALA A 86 -2.80 -14.01 3.11
N PRO A 87 -2.42 -14.93 4.02
CA PRO A 87 -1.27 -15.78 3.78
C PRO A 87 -1.58 -16.63 2.54
N GLY A 88 -0.93 -16.32 1.43
CA GLY A 88 -1.10 -17.10 0.20
C GLY A 88 -0.70 -18.55 0.46
N SER A 89 -1.44 -19.50 -0.11
CA SER A 89 -0.92 -20.86 -0.27
C SER A 89 0.43 -20.76 -0.97
N PRO A 90 1.44 -21.56 -0.59
CA PRO A 90 2.72 -21.56 -1.29
C PRO A 90 2.46 -21.99 -2.74
N THR A 91 2.33 -21.02 -3.63
CA THR A 91 2.28 -21.30 -5.06
C THR A 91 3.62 -21.89 -5.40
N ARG A 92 3.58 -23.17 -5.75
CA ARG A 92 4.65 -23.97 -6.36
C ARG A 92 5.10 -23.25 -7.64
N GLY A 93 5.95 -22.25 -7.44
CA GLY A 93 6.53 -21.39 -8.45
C GLY A 93 7.99 -21.19 -8.09
N ALA A 94 8.71 -22.29 -7.88
CA ALA A 94 10.11 -22.29 -8.24
C ALA A 94 10.16 -21.78 -9.68
N LEU A 95 10.63 -20.55 -9.87
CA LEU A 95 11.36 -20.21 -11.08
C LEU A 95 12.48 -21.25 -11.14
N ARG A 96 12.21 -22.34 -11.85
CA ARG A 96 13.24 -23.20 -12.38
C ARG A 96 13.94 -22.31 -13.41
N PRO A 97 15.20 -21.90 -13.20
CA PRO A 97 15.94 -21.26 -14.27
C PRO A 97 16.13 -22.34 -15.33
N ASP A 98 15.48 -22.19 -16.48
CA ASP A 98 15.87 -22.90 -17.69
C ASP A 98 17.30 -22.44 -18.03
N HIS A 99 18.27 -23.22 -17.57
CA HIS A 99 19.59 -23.22 -18.15
C HIS A 99 19.58 -24.25 -19.29
N ARG A 100 19.66 -23.70 -20.51
CA ARG A 100 20.19 -24.28 -21.77
C ARG A 100 20.04 -25.79 -21.99
#